data_AF-A0A254TJK3-F1
#
_entry.id   AF-A0A254TJK3-F1
#
_cell.length_a   1.000
_cell.length_b   1.000
_cell.length_c   1.000
_cell.angle_alpha   90.00
_cell.angle_beta   90.00
_cell.angle_gamma   90.00
#
_symmetry.space_group_name_H-M   'P 1'
#
loop_
_entity.id
_entity.type
_entity.pdbx_description
1 polymer ?
#
loop_
_entity_poly.entity_id
_entity_poly.type
_entity_poly.pdbx_seq_one_letter_code
_entity_poly.pdbx_strand_id
1 'polypeptide(L)'
;MPSALPAFILVSSATLGNLAPGEAEQAYWDCEFAATQMQISLDEAALCSEVYEHLKMVRFDGQFARFLAWWQENKQRELSSRAERQSVPD
;
A
#
# COMPACT_ATOMS: atom_id res chain seq x y z
N MET A 1 15.38 -3.00 -17.58
CA MET A 1 14.90 -1.82 -16.85
C MET A 1 14.90 -2.22 -15.38
N PRO A 2 15.68 -1.60 -14.50
CA PRO A 2 15.73 -2.06 -13.12
C PRO A 2 14.41 -1.69 -12.43
N SER A 3 13.62 -2.72 -12.09
CA SER A 3 12.47 -2.61 -11.21
C SER A 3 12.96 -2.13 -9.84
N ALA A 4 12.67 -0.89 -9.51
CA ALA A 4 13.00 -0.30 -8.21
C ALA A 4 11.72 -0.18 -7.37
N LEU A 5 11.18 -1.32 -6.95
CA LEU A 5 10.43 -1.39 -5.70
C LEU A 5 11.31 -2.10 -4.68
N PRO A 6 12.25 -1.39 -4.02
CA PRO A 6 13.12 -2.00 -3.02
C PRO A 6 12.36 -2.46 -1.75
N ALA A 7 11.07 -2.16 -1.62
CA ALA A 7 10.28 -2.42 -0.40
C ALA A 7 9.22 -3.53 -0.54
N PHE A 8 8.81 -3.94 -1.75
CA PHE A 8 7.77 -4.99 -1.91
C PHE A 8 8.28 -6.41 -1.63
N ILE A 9 9.60 -6.62 -1.72
CA ILE A 9 10.20 -7.96 -1.87
C ILE A 9 10.22 -8.81 -0.58
N LEU A 10 9.81 -8.29 0.59
CA LEU A 10 9.93 -9.03 1.85
C LEU A 10 8.62 -9.42 2.53
N VAL A 11 7.46 -9.08 1.96
CA VAL A 11 6.17 -9.37 2.60
C VAL A 11 5.53 -10.58 1.93
N SER A 12 5.46 -11.70 2.66
CA SER A 12 4.68 -12.87 2.27
C SER A 12 3.24 -12.73 2.76
N SER A 13 2.27 -13.39 2.13
CA SER A 13 0.87 -13.44 2.62
C SER A 13 0.74 -13.82 4.09
N ALA A 14 1.65 -14.67 4.60
CA ALA A 14 1.69 -15.08 6.01
C ALA A 14 2.09 -13.94 6.97
N THR A 15 2.89 -12.96 6.54
CA THR A 15 3.26 -11.80 7.36
C THR A 15 2.24 -10.67 7.28
N LEU A 16 1.46 -10.59 6.20
CA LEU A 16 0.37 -9.61 6.05
C LEU A 16 -0.68 -9.70 7.16
N GLY A 17 -1.11 -10.91 7.51
CA GLY A 17 -2.15 -11.13 8.51
C GLY A 17 -1.78 -10.69 9.94
N ASN A 18 -0.52 -10.34 10.19
CA ASN A 18 -0.02 -9.91 11.50
C ASN A 18 0.42 -8.44 11.54
N LEU A 19 0.30 -7.68 10.44
CA LEU A 19 0.73 -6.29 10.42
C LEU A 19 -0.10 -5.45 11.40
N ALA A 20 0.57 -4.61 12.17
CA ALA A 20 -0.11 -3.60 12.96
C ALA A 20 -0.81 -2.58 12.04
N PRO A 21 -1.87 -1.87 12.49
CA PRO A 21 -2.62 -0.95 11.63
C PRO A 21 -1.78 0.11 10.92
N GLY A 22 -0.73 0.63 11.58
CA GLY A 22 0.18 1.61 10.97
C GLY A 22 1.09 1.02 9.89
N GLU A 23 1.54 -0.23 10.07
CA GLU A 23 2.35 -0.93 9.08
C GLU A 23 1.51 -1.32 7.86
N ALA A 24 0.29 -1.80 8.09
CA ALA A 24 -0.69 -2.08 7.04
C ALA A 24 -1.04 -0.84 6.23
N GLU A 25 -1.13 0.34 6.88
CA GLU A 25 -1.35 1.62 6.19
C GLU A 25 -0.16 2.00 5.30
N GLN A 26 1.08 1.87 5.79
CA GLN A 26 2.26 2.17 4.96
C GLN A 26 2.34 1.24 3.74
N ALA A 27 2.16 -0.06 3.95
CA ALA A 27 2.15 -1.04 2.87
C ALA A 27 1.04 -0.76 1.85
N TYR A 28 -0.15 -0.38 2.32
CA TYR A 28 -1.28 -0.03 1.45
C TYR A 28 -0.96 1.17 0.56
N TRP A 29 -0.37 2.22 1.11
CA TRP A 29 -0.05 3.39 0.29
C TRP A 29 1.12 3.14 -0.66
N ASP A 30 2.05 2.24 -0.31
CA ASP A 30 3.09 1.80 -1.23
C ASP A 30 2.48 1.00 -2.41
N CYS A 31 1.51 0.13 -2.14
CA CYS A 31 0.68 -0.55 -3.15
C CYS A 31 -0.03 0.44 -4.09
N GLU A 32 -0.75 1.41 -3.52
CA GLU A 32 -1.49 2.41 -4.29
C GLU A 32 -0.56 3.20 -5.20
N PHE A 33 0.61 3.60 -4.69
CA PHE A 33 1.58 4.35 -5.47
C PHE A 33 2.16 3.53 -6.62
N ALA A 34 2.56 2.27 -6.37
CA ALA A 34 3.05 1.37 -7.42
C ALA A 34 1.97 1.10 -8.49
N ALA A 35 0.71 0.91 -8.07
CA ALA A 35 -0.43 0.72 -8.97
C ALA A 35 -0.67 1.96 -9.86
N THR A 36 -0.55 3.18 -9.32
CA THR A 36 -0.70 4.42 -10.10
C THR A 36 0.37 4.60 -11.17
N GLN A 37 1.53 3.96 -11.00
CA GLN A 37 2.63 3.97 -11.97
C GLN A 37 2.56 2.81 -12.98
N MET A 38 1.56 1.92 -12.88
CA MET A 38 1.49 0.67 -13.65
C MET A 38 2.73 -0.23 -13.45
N GLN A 39 3.34 -0.16 -12.26
CA GLN A 39 4.57 -0.88 -11.91
C GLN A 39 4.29 -2.06 -10.99
N ILE A 40 3.18 -2.78 -11.19
CA ILE A 40 2.87 -3.98 -10.42
C ILE A 40 2.66 -5.18 -11.34
N SER A 41 3.25 -6.31 -10.98
CA SER A 41 2.97 -7.62 -11.55
C SER A 41 1.64 -8.18 -11.03
N LEU A 42 1.22 -9.34 -11.56
CA LEU A 42 -0.01 -10.01 -11.11
C LEU A 42 0.10 -10.52 -9.67
N ASP A 43 1.25 -11.03 -9.28
CA ASP A 43 1.53 -11.48 -7.91
C ASP A 43 1.60 -10.29 -6.93
N GLU A 44 2.20 -9.17 -7.33
CA GLU A 44 2.19 -7.93 -6.54
C GLU A 44 0.76 -7.37 -6.39
N ALA A 45 -0.07 -7.43 -7.44
CA ALA A 45 -1.47 -7.02 -7.36
C ALA A 45 -2.29 -7.90 -6.40
N ALA A 46 -2.02 -9.21 -6.36
CA ALA A 46 -2.66 -10.12 -5.41
C ALA A 46 -2.25 -9.77 -3.96
N LEU A 47 -0.96 -9.55 -3.72
CA LEU A 47 -0.45 -9.11 -2.41
C LEU A 47 -1.08 -7.78 -1.99
N CYS A 48 -1.21 -6.83 -2.92
CA CYS A 48 -1.86 -5.55 -2.65
C CYS A 48 -3.34 -5.65 -2.30
N SER A 49 -4.03 -6.63 -2.89
CA SER A 49 -5.42 -6.92 -2.52
C SER A 49 -5.51 -7.46 -1.09
N GLU A 50 -4.57 -8.31 -0.67
CA GLU A 50 -4.49 -8.81 0.71
C GLU A 50 -4.15 -7.69 1.71
N VAL A 51 -3.23 -6.78 1.37
CA VAL A 51 -2.91 -5.60 2.18
C VAL A 51 -4.15 -4.72 2.38
N TYR A 52 -4.91 -4.47 1.31
CA TYR A 52 -6.16 -3.72 1.37
C TYR A 52 -7.18 -4.38 2.31
N GLU A 53 -7.40 -5.68 2.17
CA GLU A 53 -8.33 -6.42 3.01
C GLU A 53 -7.90 -6.39 4.48
N HIS A 54 -6.62 -6.60 4.75
CA HIS A 54 -6.08 -6.56 6.12
C HIS A 54 -6.23 -5.17 6.73
N LEU A 55 -5.82 -4.10 6.05
CA LEU A 55 -5.95 -2.73 6.52
C LEU A 55 -7.41 -2.38 6.84
N LYS A 56 -8.33 -2.76 5.94
CA LYS A 56 -9.77 -2.57 6.13
C LYS A 56 -10.25 -3.24 7.42
N MET A 57 -9.79 -4.46 7.70
CA MET A 57 -10.14 -5.18 8.92
C MET A 57 -9.54 -4.53 10.17
N VAL A 58 -8.23 -4.25 10.20
CA VAL A 58 -7.54 -3.84 11.43
C VAL A 58 -7.69 -2.37 11.81
N ARG A 59 -8.02 -1.50 10.85
CA ARG A 59 -8.16 -0.04 11.10
C ARG A 59 -9.59 0.45 11.04
N PHE A 60 -10.42 -0.20 10.24
CA PHE A 60 -11.78 0.26 9.94
C PHE A 60 -12.86 -0.74 10.37
N ASP A 61 -12.49 -1.80 11.10
CA ASP A 61 -13.40 -2.86 11.56
C ASP A 61 -14.15 -3.52 10.38
N GLY A 62 -13.50 -3.63 9.22
CA GLY A 62 -14.11 -4.15 7.99
C GLY A 62 -15.03 -3.17 7.25
N GLN A 63 -15.25 -1.95 7.78
CA GLN A 63 -16.23 -1.02 7.23
C GLN A 63 -15.69 -0.27 6.01
N PHE A 64 -16.10 -0.71 4.83
CA PHE A 64 -15.68 -0.12 3.56
C PHE A 64 -15.99 1.39 3.44
N ALA A 65 -17.14 1.85 3.91
CA ALA A 65 -17.50 3.27 3.82
C ALA A 65 -16.52 4.17 4.60
N ARG A 66 -16.06 3.72 5.78
CA ARG A 66 -15.06 4.43 6.59
C ARG A 66 -13.69 4.42 5.91
N PHE A 67 -13.31 3.28 5.34
CA PHE A 67 -12.10 3.16 4.53
C PHE A 67 -12.14 4.13 3.34
N LEU A 68 -13.25 4.18 2.59
CA LEU A 68 -13.36 5.00 1.39
C LEU A 68 -13.29 6.50 1.72
N ALA A 69 -13.97 6.94 2.77
CA ALA A 69 -13.90 8.33 3.23
C ALA A 69 -12.46 8.72 3.60
N TRP A 70 -11.79 7.89 4.41
CA TRP A 70 -10.38 8.08 4.74
C TRP A 70 -9.50 8.09 3.48
N TRP A 71 -9.68 7.17 2.54
CA TRP A 71 -8.88 7.13 1.32
C TRP A 71 -9.01 8.42 0.52
N GLN A 72 -10.25 8.93 0.34
CA GLN A 72 -10.50 10.17 -0.40
C GLN A 72 -9.80 11.38 0.24
N GLU A 73 -9.79 11.45 1.57
CA GLU A 73 -9.14 12.54 2.32
C GLU A 73 -7.61 12.49 2.25
N ASN A 74 -7.02 11.29 2.11
CA ASN A 74 -5.59 11.09 2.33
C ASN A 74 -4.81 10.84 1.02
N LYS A 75 -5.46 10.29 -0.02
CA LYS A 75 -4.82 9.83 -1.26
C LYS A 75 -3.84 10.82 -1.86
N GLN A 76 -4.26 12.06 -2.07
CA GLN A 76 -3.40 13.06 -2.72
C GLN A 76 -2.11 13.30 -1.93
N ARG A 77 -2.22 13.45 -0.61
CA ARG A 77 -1.07 13.69 0.27
C ARG A 77 -0.11 12.51 0.27
N GLU A 78 -0.65 11.29 0.36
CA GLU A 78 0.15 10.07 0.47
C GLU A 78 0.87 9.72 -0.84
N LEU A 79 0.22 9.90 -1.99
CA LEU A 79 0.84 9.70 -3.29
C LEU A 79 1.90 10.77 -3.60
N SER A 80 1.64 12.04 -3.25
CA SER A 80 2.64 13.11 -3.40
C SER A 80 3.87 12.87 -2.53
N SER A 81 3.69 12.50 -1.25
CA SER A 81 4.81 12.18 -0.36
C SER A 81 5.66 11.01 -0.88
N ARG A 82 5.04 10.02 -1.52
CA ARG A 82 5.77 8.88 -2.11
C ARG A 82 6.51 9.26 -3.38
N ALA A 83 5.91 10.09 -4.22
CA ALA A 83 6.60 10.66 -5.38
C ALA A 83 7.84 11.47 -4.96
N GLU A 84 7.72 12.28 -3.91
CA GLU A 84 8.85 13.03 -3.34
C GLU A 84 9.95 12.09 -2.82
N ARG A 85 9.59 11.06 -2.04
CA ARG A 85 10.54 10.05 -1.53
C ARG A 85 11.28 9.31 -2.63
N GLN A 86 10.64 9.03 -3.76
CA GLN A 86 11.26 8.38 -4.92
C GLN A 86 12.22 9.31 -5.69
N SER A 87 12.04 10.64 -5.58
CA SER A 87 12.77 11.64 -6.37
C SER A 87 14.11 12.08 -5.78
N VAL A 88 14.42 11.71 -4.54
CA VAL A 88 15.69 12.02 -3.89
C VAL A 88 16.71 10.94 -4.29
N PRO A 89 17.74 11.26 -5.11
CA PRO A 89 18.83 10.34 -5.36
C PRO A 89 19.74 10.29 -4.12
N ASP A 90 20.19 9.09 -3.74
CA ASP A 90 21.26 8.88 -2.75
C ASP A 90 22.56 9.63 -3.11
#